data_AF-A0A510V7L9-F1
#
_entry.id   AF-A0A510V7L9-F1
#
_cell.length_a   1.000
_cell.length_b   1.000
_cell.length_c   1.000
_cell.angle_alpha   90.00
_cell.angle_beta   90.00
_cell.angle_gamma   90.00
#
_symmetry.space_group_name_H-M   'P 1'
#
loop_
_entity.id
_entity.type
_entity.pdbx_description
1 polymer ?
#
loop_
_entity_poly.entity_id
_entity_poly.type
_entity_poly.pdbx_seq_one_letter_code
_entity_poly.pdbx_strand_id
1 'polypeptide(L)'
;MSALLPLAIPSPSTGVWHLGPFPLRAYAFAILLGIVAALWLTRRRWIERGGDPDTTLEIAFWAVPFGIVGGRIYHVITSPDAYFGVGGEPIRALYIWEGGLGIWGAVAFGAVGAWIGCRRQGVRLPPWADALAPGLLVAQAIGRLGNWFNQELFGSPTTLPWGLRIDAAHMPVGDPAGTLYHPTFLYEMVWNLAGAALLIWLDRKLQLGYGRVFLLYVVIYTSGRLWIEMLRIDPAHEFLGLRINVWTSIIVGLGALVAFIVVGRRHPGRDTTLLLAPPTAQDDEEIATDSAR
;
A
#
# COMPACT_ATOMS: atom_id res chain seq x y z
N MET A 1 -22.81 34.24 -19.64
CA MET A 1 -21.87 33.50 -18.76
C MET A 1 -22.37 32.08 -18.68
N SER A 2 -21.81 31.18 -19.49
CA SER A 2 -22.15 29.76 -19.45
C SER A 2 -21.74 29.22 -18.09
N ALA A 3 -22.71 28.81 -17.27
CA ALA A 3 -22.44 28.06 -16.06
C ALA A 3 -21.77 26.75 -16.49
N LEU A 4 -20.44 26.67 -16.34
CA LEU A 4 -19.76 25.38 -16.28
C LEU A 4 -20.43 24.63 -15.14
N LEU A 5 -21.29 23.65 -15.48
CA LEU A 5 -21.73 22.66 -14.53
C LEU A 5 -20.46 22.15 -13.83
N PRO A 6 -20.34 22.25 -12.49
CA PRO A 6 -19.18 21.73 -11.82
C PRO A 6 -19.09 20.26 -12.18
N LEU A 7 -17.95 19.86 -12.76
CA LEU A 7 -17.58 18.47 -13.06
C LEU A 7 -17.23 17.74 -11.74
N ALA A 8 -17.97 18.07 -10.68
CA ALA A 8 -17.75 17.59 -9.33
C ALA A 8 -17.89 16.08 -9.34
N ILE A 9 -16.93 15.43 -8.69
CA ILE A 9 -16.90 13.98 -8.62
C ILE A 9 -17.95 13.57 -7.58
N PRO A 10 -18.99 12.82 -7.96
CA PRO A 10 -19.95 12.32 -6.99
C PRO A 10 -19.31 11.25 -6.13
N SER A 11 -19.65 11.22 -4.85
CA SER A 11 -19.43 10.02 -4.04
C SER A 11 -20.60 9.03 -4.20
N PRO A 12 -20.36 7.72 -4.07
CA PRO A 12 -21.42 6.72 -4.06
C PRO A 12 -22.32 6.90 -2.83
N SER A 13 -23.64 6.79 -3.00
CA SER A 13 -24.62 6.92 -1.90
C SER A 13 -24.59 5.75 -0.91
N THR A 14 -24.00 4.61 -1.29
CA THR A 14 -23.88 3.43 -0.44
C THR A 14 -22.50 2.80 -0.58
N GLY A 15 -21.83 2.54 0.55
CA GLY A 15 -20.56 1.79 0.60
C GLY A 15 -20.70 0.34 1.08
N VAL A 16 -21.92 -0.09 1.41
CA VAL A 16 -22.23 -1.43 1.95
C VAL A 16 -23.46 -1.98 1.24
N TRP A 17 -23.33 -3.20 0.74
CA TRP A 17 -24.43 -4.00 0.19
C TRP A 17 -24.71 -5.17 1.14
N HIS A 18 -25.96 -5.58 1.29
CA HIS A 18 -26.31 -6.69 2.19
C HIS A 18 -26.69 -7.92 1.38
N LEU A 19 -26.01 -9.05 1.63
CA LEU A 19 -26.41 -10.36 1.15
C LEU A 19 -26.97 -11.15 2.34
N GLY A 20 -28.28 -11.00 2.59
CA GLY A 20 -28.89 -11.47 3.83
C GLY A 20 -28.25 -10.80 5.05
N PRO A 21 -27.78 -11.55 6.07
CA PRO A 21 -27.15 -10.98 7.26
C PRO A 21 -25.70 -10.50 7.01
N PHE A 22 -25.12 -10.76 5.84
CA PHE A 22 -23.71 -10.49 5.58
C PHE A 22 -23.51 -9.11 4.92
N PRO A 23 -22.84 -8.15 5.59
CA PRO A 23 -22.50 -6.87 5.00
C PRO A 23 -21.29 -7.00 4.07
N LEU A 24 -21.51 -6.73 2.79
CA LEU A 24 -20.51 -6.66 1.74
C LEU A 24 -20.01 -5.21 1.60
N ARG A 25 -18.82 -4.93 2.11
CA ARG A 25 -18.24 -3.57 2.14
C ARG A 25 -17.41 -3.31 0.88
N ALA A 26 -17.70 -2.22 0.18
CA ALA A 26 -16.92 -1.78 -0.99
C ALA A 26 -15.43 -1.65 -0.68
N TYR A 27 -15.11 -1.13 0.51
CA TYR A 27 -13.75 -1.02 1.03
C TYR A 27 -13.01 -2.37 1.06
N ALA A 28 -13.66 -3.44 1.51
CA ALA A 28 -13.05 -4.78 1.58
C ALA A 28 -12.78 -5.34 0.18
N PHE A 29 -13.70 -5.14 -0.77
CA PHE A 29 -13.49 -5.52 -2.16
C PHE A 29 -12.36 -4.73 -2.82
N ALA A 30 -12.27 -3.42 -2.57
CA ALA A 30 -11.19 -2.61 -3.09
C ALA A 30 -9.81 -3.10 -2.59
N ILE A 31 -9.70 -3.45 -1.30
CA ILE A 31 -8.47 -4.04 -0.76
C ILE A 31 -8.18 -5.39 -1.41
N LEU A 32 -9.16 -6.29 -1.51
CA LEU A 32 -8.96 -7.61 -2.11
C LEU A 32 -8.51 -7.51 -3.57
N LEU A 33 -9.16 -6.63 -4.35
CA LEU A 33 -8.78 -6.35 -5.72
C LEU A 33 -7.36 -5.75 -5.81
N GLY A 34 -7.01 -4.87 -4.88
CA GLY A 34 -5.66 -4.33 -4.73
C GLY A 34 -4.61 -5.43 -4.49
N ILE A 35 -4.89 -6.37 -3.60
CA ILE A 35 -4.01 -7.52 -3.33
C ILE A 35 -3.84 -8.37 -4.59
N VAL A 36 -4.92 -8.71 -5.28
CA VAL A 36 -4.86 -9.50 -6.52
C VAL A 36 -4.04 -8.77 -7.59
N ALA A 37 -4.26 -7.48 -7.78
CA ALA A 37 -3.51 -6.67 -8.74
C ALA A 37 -2.01 -6.60 -8.39
N ALA A 38 -1.68 -6.43 -7.11
CA ALA A 38 -0.29 -6.43 -6.64
C ALA A 38 0.38 -7.79 -6.88
N LEU A 39 -0.28 -8.90 -6.55
CA LEU A 39 0.27 -10.24 -6.76
C LEU A 39 0.46 -10.55 -8.24
N TRP A 40 -0.52 -10.20 -9.08
CA TRP A 40 -0.43 -10.36 -10.53
C TRP A 40 0.76 -9.58 -11.12
N LEU A 41 0.90 -8.30 -10.76
CA LEU A 41 2.00 -7.47 -11.26
C LEU A 41 3.35 -7.92 -10.71
N THR A 42 3.41 -8.31 -9.43
CA THR A 42 4.62 -8.85 -8.79
C THR A 42 5.07 -10.12 -9.50
N ARG A 43 4.16 -11.07 -9.73
CA ARG A 43 4.43 -12.33 -10.44
C ARG A 43 5.00 -12.07 -11.82
N ARG A 44 4.37 -11.20 -12.60
CA ARG A 44 4.86 -10.82 -13.94
C ARG A 44 6.29 -10.27 -13.88
N ARG A 45 6.56 -9.35 -12.94
CA ARG A 45 7.88 -8.73 -12.80
C ARG A 45 8.94 -9.66 -12.22
N TRP A 46 8.53 -10.61 -11.41
CA TRP A 46 9.39 -11.65 -10.86
C TRP A 46 9.84 -12.63 -11.96
N ILE A 47 8.92 -13.04 -12.84
CA ILE A 47 9.25 -13.81 -14.05
C ILE A 47 10.19 -13.02 -14.98
N GLU A 48 9.92 -11.72 -15.19
CA GLU A 48 10.83 -10.84 -15.97
C GLU A 48 12.24 -10.74 -15.36
N ARG A 49 12.42 -11.11 -14.08
CA ARG A 49 13.72 -11.18 -13.39
C ARG A 49 14.36 -12.57 -13.45
N GLY A 50 13.66 -13.58 -13.97
CA GLY A 50 14.10 -14.98 -13.99
C GLY A 50 13.69 -15.80 -12.77
N GLY A 51 12.74 -15.30 -11.97
CA GLY A 51 12.24 -16.01 -10.80
C GLY A 51 11.06 -16.93 -11.11
N ASP A 52 10.91 -17.98 -10.29
CA ASP A 52 9.79 -18.92 -10.39
C ASP A 52 8.44 -18.21 -10.12
N PRO A 53 7.44 -18.32 -11.02
CA PRO A 53 6.11 -17.76 -10.83
C PRO A 53 5.43 -18.10 -9.49
N ASP A 54 5.65 -19.30 -8.96
CA ASP A 54 4.91 -19.82 -7.80
C ASP A 54 5.42 -19.22 -6.48
N THR A 55 6.71 -18.86 -6.45
CA THR A 55 7.35 -18.16 -5.34
C THR A 55 6.57 -16.93 -4.86
N THR A 56 5.93 -16.19 -5.77
CA THR A 56 5.18 -14.98 -5.40
C THR A 56 3.98 -15.29 -4.51
N LEU A 57 3.21 -16.32 -4.84
CA LEU A 57 2.05 -16.72 -4.04
C LEU A 57 2.49 -17.34 -2.73
N GLU A 58 3.54 -18.16 -2.75
CA GLU A 58 4.11 -18.77 -1.55
C GLU A 58 4.61 -17.74 -0.53
N ILE A 59 5.26 -16.67 -0.99
CA ILE A 59 5.65 -15.56 -0.11
C ILE A 59 4.42 -14.81 0.40
N ALA A 60 3.39 -14.62 -0.44
CA ALA A 60 2.15 -13.97 -0.03
C ALA A 60 1.40 -14.74 1.08
N PHE A 61 1.44 -16.08 1.05
CA PHE A 61 0.91 -16.94 2.11
C PHE A 61 1.55 -16.68 3.48
N TRP A 62 2.78 -16.16 3.53
CA TRP A 62 3.40 -15.70 4.76
C TRP A 62 3.11 -14.21 5.04
N ALA A 63 3.27 -13.35 4.04
CA ALA A 63 3.17 -11.90 4.21
C ALA A 63 1.76 -11.43 4.63
N VAL A 64 0.70 -11.96 4.01
CA VAL A 64 -0.67 -11.50 4.27
C VAL A 64 -1.16 -11.87 5.67
N PRO A 65 -1.07 -13.13 6.14
CA PRO A 65 -1.51 -13.48 7.49
C PRO A 65 -0.71 -12.75 8.57
N PHE A 66 0.61 -12.63 8.41
CA PHE A 66 1.43 -11.87 9.34
C PHE A 66 1.03 -10.39 9.37
N GLY A 67 0.74 -9.78 8.22
CA GLY A 67 0.22 -8.42 8.15
C GLY A 67 -1.11 -8.25 8.87
N ILE A 68 -2.06 -9.18 8.71
CA ILE A 68 -3.35 -9.13 9.42
C ILE A 68 -3.13 -9.24 10.94
N VAL A 69 -2.32 -10.21 11.38
CA VAL A 69 -2.02 -10.44 12.80
C VAL A 69 -1.30 -9.22 13.40
N GLY A 70 -0.26 -8.72 12.75
CA GLY A 70 0.48 -7.54 13.22
C GLY A 70 -0.38 -6.28 13.25
N GLY A 71 -1.26 -6.11 12.26
CA GLY A 71 -2.21 -5.01 12.24
C GLY A 71 -3.16 -5.06 13.43
N ARG A 72 -3.64 -6.26 13.79
CA ARG A 72 -4.49 -6.44 14.96
C ARG A 72 -3.74 -6.17 16.26
N ILE A 73 -2.54 -6.73 16.41
CA ILE A 73 -1.69 -6.53 17.59
C ILE A 73 -1.44 -5.03 17.80
N TYR A 74 -1.04 -4.31 16.75
CA TYR A 74 -0.78 -2.88 16.84
C TYR A 74 -2.03 -2.12 17.28
N HIS A 75 -3.19 -2.41 16.68
CA HIS A 75 -4.43 -1.73 17.04
C HIS A 75 -4.80 -1.95 18.52
N VAL A 76 -4.70 -3.18 19.03
CA VAL A 76 -4.97 -3.50 20.43
C VAL A 76 -4.01 -2.77 21.37
N ILE A 77 -2.72 -2.68 21.01
CA ILE A 77 -1.71 -1.95 21.80
C ILE A 77 -1.98 -0.44 21.81
N THR A 78 -2.40 0.14 20.69
CA THR A 78 -2.66 1.59 20.58
C THR A 78 -4.05 2.03 21.05
N SER A 79 -4.93 1.08 21.33
CA SER A 79 -6.29 1.35 21.81
C SER A 79 -6.70 0.35 22.90
N PRO A 80 -5.91 0.24 23.99
CA PRO A 80 -6.11 -0.80 25.00
C PRO A 80 -7.42 -0.63 25.76
N ASP A 81 -7.87 0.61 25.96
CA ASP A 81 -9.10 0.93 26.71
C ASP A 81 -10.35 0.31 26.06
N ALA A 82 -10.36 0.16 24.73
CA ALA A 82 -11.47 -0.47 24.01
C ALA A 82 -11.65 -1.96 24.36
N TYR A 83 -10.62 -2.60 24.92
CA TYR A 83 -10.59 -4.04 25.21
C TYR A 83 -10.44 -4.34 26.70
N PHE A 84 -9.63 -3.55 27.41
CA PHE A 84 -9.24 -3.78 28.79
C PHE A 84 -9.70 -2.67 29.75
N GLY A 85 -10.33 -1.61 29.22
CA GLY A 85 -10.91 -0.53 30.01
C GLY A 85 -12.28 -0.86 30.59
N VAL A 86 -12.91 0.13 31.23
CA VAL A 86 -14.26 -0.02 31.81
C VAL A 86 -15.28 -0.33 30.72
N GLY A 87 -15.90 -1.51 30.78
CA GLY A 87 -16.86 -1.98 29.77
C GLY A 87 -16.21 -2.60 28.52
N GLY A 88 -14.88 -2.74 28.50
CA GLY A 88 -14.16 -3.46 27.44
C GLY A 88 -14.32 -4.98 27.57
N GLU A 89 -14.28 -5.67 26.44
CA GLU A 89 -14.31 -7.14 26.39
C GLU A 89 -12.97 -7.68 25.84
N PRO A 90 -12.09 -8.25 26.70
CA PRO A 90 -10.76 -8.70 26.29
C PRO A 90 -10.76 -9.70 25.13
N ILE A 91 -11.77 -10.56 25.04
CA ILE A 91 -11.87 -11.58 23.98
C ILE A 91 -12.02 -10.94 22.59
N ARG A 92 -12.62 -9.74 22.51
CA ARG A 92 -12.79 -9.02 21.25
C ARG A 92 -11.45 -8.61 20.64
N ALA A 93 -10.37 -8.54 21.41
CA ALA A 93 -9.02 -8.33 20.89
C ALA A 93 -8.63 -9.36 19.80
N LEU A 94 -9.24 -10.55 19.79
CA LEU A 94 -9.01 -11.59 18.78
C LEU A 94 -9.87 -11.44 17.51
N TYR A 95 -10.93 -10.63 17.55
CA TYR A 95 -11.94 -10.55 16.49
C TYR A 95 -11.49 -9.65 15.35
N ILE A 96 -10.64 -10.16 14.46
CA ILE A 96 -10.12 -9.44 13.30
C ILE A 96 -11.21 -9.01 12.30
N TRP A 97 -12.37 -9.68 12.31
CA TRP A 97 -13.51 -9.38 11.43
C TRP A 97 -14.33 -8.16 11.90
N GLU A 98 -14.14 -7.69 13.13
CA GLU A 98 -14.77 -6.46 13.62
C GLU A 98 -14.04 -5.18 13.14
N GLY A 99 -12.94 -5.34 12.39
CA GLY A 99 -12.08 -4.24 11.97
C GLY A 99 -10.98 -3.97 12.98
N GLY A 100 -10.49 -2.71 13.02
CA GLY A 100 -9.41 -2.33 13.93
C GLY A 100 -8.08 -3.01 13.58
N LEU A 101 -7.56 -2.70 12.39
CA LEU A 101 -6.23 -3.13 11.95
C LEU A 101 -5.35 -1.89 11.78
N GLY A 102 -4.28 -1.82 12.56
CA GLY A 102 -3.31 -0.74 12.49
C GLY A 102 -2.32 -0.92 11.35
N ILE A 103 -2.20 0.09 10.48
CA ILE A 103 -1.33 0.01 9.30
C ILE A 103 0.14 -0.25 9.64
N TRP A 104 0.67 0.37 10.71
CA TRP A 104 2.06 0.20 11.12
C TRP A 104 2.39 -1.24 11.53
N GLY A 105 1.49 -1.87 12.28
CA GLY A 105 1.60 -3.29 12.62
C GLY A 105 1.53 -4.19 11.39
N ALA A 106 0.61 -3.88 10.47
CA ALA A 106 0.43 -4.65 9.24
C ALA A 106 1.65 -4.57 8.32
N VAL A 107 2.25 -3.38 8.17
CA VAL A 107 3.48 -3.19 7.37
C VAL A 107 4.65 -3.92 8.03
N ALA A 108 4.86 -3.73 9.33
CA ALA A 108 5.99 -4.33 10.04
C ALA A 108 5.95 -5.86 10.01
N PHE A 109 4.83 -6.47 10.41
CA PHE A 109 4.71 -7.92 10.41
C PHE A 109 4.56 -8.48 8.99
N GLY A 110 3.92 -7.77 8.08
CA GLY A 110 3.87 -8.16 6.67
C GLY A 110 5.28 -8.26 6.05
N ALA A 111 6.18 -7.33 6.40
CA ALA A 111 7.59 -7.40 6.00
C ALA A 111 8.32 -8.60 6.63
N VAL A 112 8.03 -8.93 7.90
CA VAL A 112 8.55 -10.14 8.55
C VAL A 112 8.04 -11.40 7.86
N GLY A 113 6.74 -11.47 7.53
CA GLY A 113 6.16 -12.57 6.79
C GLY A 113 6.77 -12.72 5.40
N ALA A 114 6.97 -11.62 4.68
CA ALA A 114 7.66 -11.62 3.39
C ALA A 114 9.11 -12.10 3.50
N TRP A 115 9.83 -11.70 4.55
CA TRP A 115 11.19 -12.15 4.82
C TRP A 115 11.24 -13.67 5.12
N ILE A 116 10.32 -14.19 5.95
CA ILE A 116 10.19 -15.63 6.21
C ILE A 116 9.87 -16.37 4.91
N GLY A 117 8.92 -15.88 4.13
CA GLY A 117 8.54 -16.46 2.84
C GLY A 117 9.72 -16.52 1.88
N CYS A 118 10.48 -15.44 1.72
CA CYS A 118 11.66 -15.40 0.88
C CYS A 118 12.71 -16.43 1.33
N ARG A 119 12.95 -16.53 2.65
CA ARG A 119 13.88 -17.53 3.21
C ARG A 119 13.42 -18.96 2.98
N ARG A 120 12.11 -19.23 3.09
CA ARG A 120 11.53 -20.55 2.84
C ARG A 120 11.63 -20.95 1.37
N GLN A 121 11.53 -19.99 0.47
CA GLN A 121 11.67 -20.20 -0.97
C GLN A 121 13.12 -20.09 -1.49
N GLY A 122 14.10 -19.94 -0.60
CA GLY A 122 15.50 -19.85 -1.02
C GLY A 122 15.83 -18.59 -1.83
N VAL A 123 14.97 -17.57 -1.84
CA VAL A 123 15.14 -16.34 -2.64
C VAL A 123 15.55 -15.14 -1.79
N ARG A 124 16.24 -14.20 -2.43
CA ARG A 124 16.69 -12.95 -1.79
C ARG A 124 15.53 -11.96 -1.72
N LEU A 125 15.33 -11.39 -0.53
CA LEU A 125 14.30 -10.38 -0.30
C LEU A 125 14.45 -9.12 -1.18
N PRO A 126 15.64 -8.53 -1.39
CA PRO A 126 15.76 -7.30 -2.18
C PRO A 126 15.25 -7.39 -3.63
N PRO A 127 15.65 -8.38 -4.47
CA PRO A 127 15.11 -8.48 -5.82
C PRO A 127 13.61 -8.80 -5.85
N TRP A 128 13.11 -9.56 -4.88
CA TRP A 128 11.67 -9.82 -4.75
C TRP A 128 10.90 -8.54 -4.37
N ALA A 129 11.43 -7.75 -3.42
CA ALA A 129 10.88 -6.46 -3.04
C ALA A 129 10.87 -5.47 -4.22
N ASP A 130 11.89 -5.50 -5.08
CA ASP A 130 11.94 -4.70 -6.30
C ASP A 130 10.89 -5.12 -7.34
N ALA A 131 10.55 -6.41 -7.41
CA ALA A 131 9.43 -6.90 -8.22
C ALA A 131 8.08 -6.46 -7.64
N LEU A 132 7.94 -6.52 -6.32
CA LEU A 132 6.72 -6.17 -5.56
C LEU A 132 6.40 -4.67 -5.59
N ALA A 133 7.41 -3.80 -5.55
CA ALA A 133 7.23 -2.38 -5.26
C ALA A 133 6.20 -1.65 -6.16
N PRO A 134 6.17 -1.83 -7.49
CA PRO A 134 5.11 -1.24 -8.32
C PRO A 134 3.72 -1.81 -8.02
N GLY A 135 3.63 -3.10 -7.65
CA GLY A 135 2.40 -3.75 -7.22
C GLY A 135 1.82 -3.11 -5.96
N LEU A 136 2.65 -2.70 -5.00
CA LEU A 136 2.20 -2.00 -3.80
C LEU A 136 1.51 -0.66 -4.13
N LEU A 137 2.10 0.13 -5.03
CA LEU A 137 1.48 1.39 -5.45
C LEU A 137 0.14 1.14 -6.15
N VAL A 138 0.04 0.13 -7.00
CA VAL A 138 -1.24 -0.25 -7.64
C VAL A 138 -2.28 -0.69 -6.60
N ALA A 139 -1.89 -1.51 -5.62
CA ALA A 139 -2.79 -1.89 -4.52
C ALA A 139 -3.25 -0.68 -3.71
N GLN A 140 -2.34 0.25 -3.39
CA GLN A 140 -2.66 1.47 -2.67
C GLN A 140 -3.61 2.36 -3.49
N ALA A 141 -3.40 2.47 -4.80
CA ALA A 141 -4.29 3.21 -5.71
C ALA A 141 -5.71 2.62 -5.71
N ILE A 142 -5.85 1.31 -5.86
CA ILE A 142 -7.16 0.63 -5.84
C ILE A 142 -7.81 0.75 -4.46
N GLY A 143 -7.04 0.61 -3.38
CA GLY A 143 -7.53 0.77 -2.00
C GLY A 143 -8.16 2.14 -1.73
N ARG A 144 -7.72 3.21 -2.43
CA ARG A 144 -8.31 4.55 -2.30
C ARG A 144 -9.76 4.64 -2.79
N LEU A 145 -10.18 3.72 -3.67
CA LEU A 145 -11.59 3.61 -4.03
C LEU A 145 -12.46 3.27 -2.80
N GLY A 146 -11.91 2.53 -1.83
CA GLY A 146 -12.58 2.27 -0.57
C GLY A 146 -12.91 3.56 0.19
N ASN A 147 -11.98 4.51 0.24
CA ASN A 147 -12.22 5.81 0.89
C ASN A 147 -13.25 6.65 0.13
N TRP A 148 -13.27 6.55 -1.19
CA TRP A 148 -14.30 7.19 -2.03
C TRP A 148 -15.71 6.62 -1.76
N PHE A 149 -15.86 5.30 -1.67
CA PHE A 149 -17.12 4.66 -1.28
C PHE A 149 -17.55 4.99 0.16
N ASN A 150 -16.59 5.08 1.09
CA ASN A 150 -16.85 5.44 2.48
C ASN A 150 -17.03 6.95 2.70
N GLN A 151 -16.77 7.78 1.67
CA GLN A 151 -16.80 9.24 1.75
C GLN A 151 -15.92 9.81 2.88
N GLU A 152 -14.72 9.26 3.03
CA GLU A 152 -13.80 9.59 4.13
C GLU A 152 -12.42 10.03 3.62
N LEU A 153 -11.61 10.58 4.54
CA LEU A 153 -10.22 11.01 4.31
C LEU A 153 -10.05 12.06 3.21
N PHE A 154 -11.09 12.84 2.88
CA PHE A 154 -11.06 13.95 1.93
C PHE A 154 -10.29 15.16 2.48
N GLY A 155 -9.98 16.12 1.59
CA GLY A 155 -9.23 17.32 1.93
C GLY A 155 -10.10 18.52 2.30
N SER A 156 -9.48 19.69 2.41
CA SER A 156 -10.16 20.95 2.72
C SER A 156 -11.20 21.36 1.65
N PRO A 157 -12.13 22.28 1.99
CA PRO A 157 -13.04 22.86 1.02
C PRO A 157 -12.33 23.42 -0.21
N THR A 158 -12.94 23.27 -1.38
CA THR A 158 -12.35 23.68 -2.67
C THR A 158 -13.40 24.20 -3.63
N THR A 159 -13.00 25.09 -4.53
CA THR A 159 -13.83 25.60 -5.64
C THR A 159 -13.42 25.03 -7.00
N LEU A 160 -12.47 24.09 -7.01
CA LEU A 160 -11.97 23.46 -8.23
C LEU A 160 -13.05 22.63 -8.93
N PRO A 161 -13.04 22.56 -10.27
CA PRO A 161 -14.11 21.90 -11.02
C PRO A 161 -14.18 20.38 -10.81
N TRP A 162 -13.11 19.75 -10.32
CA TRP A 162 -13.05 18.33 -9.94
C TRP A 162 -13.22 18.11 -8.42
N GLY A 163 -13.81 19.06 -7.70
CA GLY A 163 -14.10 18.90 -6.28
C GLY A 163 -14.96 17.67 -5.99
N LEU A 164 -14.69 17.01 -4.85
CA LEU A 164 -15.45 15.86 -4.36
C LEU A 164 -16.75 16.34 -3.72
N ARG A 165 -17.86 15.78 -4.15
CA ARG A 165 -19.15 15.91 -3.47
C ARG A 165 -19.34 14.72 -2.54
N ILE A 166 -19.64 15.00 -1.28
CA ILE A 166 -19.98 14.01 -0.25
C ILE A 166 -21.38 14.30 0.29
N ASP A 167 -21.98 13.30 0.92
CA ASP A 167 -23.29 13.38 1.54
C ASP A 167 -23.23 14.21 2.83
N ALA A 168 -24.36 14.85 3.17
CA ALA A 168 -24.44 15.74 4.33
C ALA A 168 -24.09 15.06 5.66
N ALA A 169 -24.31 13.74 5.78
CA ALA A 169 -23.94 12.97 6.96
C ALA A 169 -22.42 12.86 7.18
N HIS A 170 -21.61 13.03 6.13
CA HIS A 170 -20.15 12.94 6.19
C HIS A 170 -19.48 14.31 6.18
N MET A 171 -20.23 15.40 5.98
CA MET A 171 -19.66 16.75 5.98
C MET A 171 -19.23 17.17 7.39
N PRO A 172 -18.11 17.89 7.55
CA PRO A 172 -17.76 18.54 8.79
C PRO A 172 -18.89 19.44 9.31
N VAL A 173 -19.08 19.45 10.62
CA VAL A 173 -20.12 20.25 11.27
C VAL A 173 -19.87 21.73 11.00
N GLY A 174 -20.84 22.41 10.40
CA GLY A 174 -20.80 23.84 10.12
C GLY A 174 -20.53 24.19 8.65
N ASP A 175 -20.12 23.23 7.82
CA ASP A 175 -19.90 23.48 6.40
C ASP A 175 -21.24 23.65 5.64
N PRO A 176 -21.36 24.63 4.73
CA PRO A 176 -22.59 24.85 3.96
C PRO A 176 -22.94 23.66 3.07
N ALA A 177 -24.25 23.44 2.86
CA ALA A 177 -24.73 22.45 1.91
C ALA A 177 -24.18 22.73 0.50
N GLY A 178 -23.68 21.69 -0.16
CA GLY A 178 -23.07 21.78 -1.50
C GLY A 178 -21.59 22.15 -1.51
N THR A 179 -20.95 22.28 -0.34
CA THR A 179 -19.49 22.42 -0.25
C THR A 179 -18.80 21.24 -0.94
N LEU A 180 -17.79 21.55 -1.75
CA LEU A 180 -16.93 20.55 -2.40
C LEU A 180 -15.60 20.48 -1.66
N TYR A 181 -15.00 19.29 -1.65
CA TYR A 181 -13.73 19.04 -0.95
C TYR A 181 -12.65 18.58 -1.92
N HIS A 182 -11.38 18.75 -1.57
CA HIS A 182 -10.30 18.15 -2.35
C HIS A 182 -10.42 16.60 -2.38
N PRO A 183 -10.54 15.94 -3.56
CA PRO A 183 -10.58 14.48 -3.68
C PRO A 183 -9.18 13.87 -3.45
N THR A 184 -8.72 13.86 -2.21
CA THR A 184 -7.44 13.25 -1.81
C THR A 184 -7.32 11.78 -2.25
N PHE A 185 -8.42 11.02 -2.23
CA PHE A 185 -8.43 9.64 -2.75
C PHE A 185 -7.96 9.58 -4.22
N LEU A 186 -8.41 10.52 -5.05
CA LEU A 186 -8.07 10.60 -6.46
C LEU A 186 -6.63 11.08 -6.63
N TYR A 187 -6.22 12.08 -5.85
CA TYR A 187 -4.85 12.60 -5.85
C TYR A 187 -3.86 11.48 -5.52
N GLU A 188 -4.13 10.69 -4.47
CA GLU A 188 -3.31 9.53 -4.11
C GLU A 188 -3.37 8.43 -5.16
N MET A 189 -4.54 8.15 -5.73
CA MET A 189 -4.70 7.13 -6.77
C MET A 189 -3.86 7.47 -8.01
N VAL A 190 -3.95 8.72 -8.50
CA VAL A 190 -3.17 9.20 -9.65
C VAL A 190 -1.68 9.19 -9.33
N TRP A 191 -1.29 9.68 -8.15
CA TRP A 191 0.11 9.70 -7.72
C TRP A 191 0.71 8.29 -7.66
N ASN A 192 -0.02 7.34 -7.08
CA ASN A 192 0.43 5.97 -6.95
C ASN A 192 0.52 5.27 -8.31
N LEU A 193 -0.47 5.44 -9.19
CA LEU A 193 -0.41 4.85 -10.55
C LEU A 193 0.72 5.46 -11.39
N ALA A 194 0.91 6.78 -11.33
CA ALA A 194 2.04 7.45 -11.97
C ALA A 194 3.38 6.96 -11.39
N GLY A 195 3.46 6.80 -10.08
CA GLY A 195 4.60 6.22 -9.39
C GLY A 195 4.90 4.80 -9.82
N ALA A 196 3.89 3.94 -9.95
CA ALA A 196 4.04 2.56 -10.42
C ALA A 196 4.59 2.52 -11.85
N ALA A 197 4.02 3.35 -12.74
CA ALA A 197 4.49 3.47 -14.12
C ALA A 197 5.94 3.98 -14.18
N LEU A 198 6.27 5.00 -13.36
CA LEU A 198 7.62 5.54 -13.27
C LEU A 198 8.63 4.49 -12.77
N LEU A 199 8.29 3.72 -11.75
CA LEU A 199 9.15 2.65 -11.24
C LEU A 199 9.39 1.56 -12.29
N ILE A 200 8.34 1.13 -13.01
CA ILE A 200 8.48 0.13 -14.07
C ILE A 200 9.38 0.67 -15.19
N TRP A 201 9.20 1.93 -15.59
CA TRP A 201 10.01 2.56 -16.62
C TRP A 201 11.48 2.72 -16.19
N LEU A 202 11.73 3.25 -14.99
CA LEU A 202 13.08 3.42 -14.45
C LEU A 202 13.78 2.07 -14.28
N ASP A 203 13.08 1.06 -13.78
CA ASP A 203 13.63 -0.28 -13.60
C ASP A 203 14.08 -0.90 -14.93
N ARG A 204 13.26 -0.76 -15.99
CA ARG A 204 13.62 -1.24 -17.32
C ARG A 204 14.77 -0.46 -17.94
N LYS A 205 14.78 0.87 -17.78
CA LYS A 205 15.78 1.75 -18.39
C LYS A 205 17.14 1.68 -17.71
N LEU A 206 17.16 1.59 -16.38
CA LEU A 206 18.37 1.65 -15.56
C LEU A 206 18.79 0.29 -14.99
N GLN A 207 18.00 -0.76 -15.21
CA GLN A 207 18.24 -2.11 -14.71
C GLN A 207 18.46 -2.11 -13.20
N LEU A 208 17.50 -1.56 -12.45
CA LEU A 208 17.63 -1.39 -11.00
C LEU A 208 17.52 -2.75 -10.29
N GLY A 209 18.50 -3.05 -9.44
CA GLY A 209 18.50 -4.22 -8.57
C GLY A 209 18.85 -3.88 -7.12
N TYR A 210 19.06 -4.91 -6.30
CA TYR A 210 19.51 -4.83 -4.91
C TYR A 210 18.57 -4.03 -3.99
N GLY A 211 17.26 -4.02 -4.27
CA GLY A 211 16.27 -3.30 -3.46
C GLY A 211 16.09 -1.83 -3.85
N ARG A 212 16.73 -1.37 -4.93
CA ARG A 212 16.70 0.03 -5.35
C ARG A 212 15.34 0.46 -5.89
N VAL A 213 14.57 -0.42 -6.51
CA VAL A 213 13.20 -0.11 -6.95
C VAL A 213 12.30 0.05 -5.73
N PHE A 214 12.45 -0.80 -4.72
CA PHE A 214 11.71 -0.69 -3.46
C PHE A 214 12.06 0.60 -2.71
N LEU A 215 13.33 0.99 -2.66
CA LEU A 215 13.74 2.27 -2.06
C LEU A 215 13.15 3.48 -2.80
N LEU A 216 13.12 3.46 -4.14
CA LEU A 216 12.44 4.50 -4.92
C LEU A 216 10.94 4.51 -4.68
N TYR A 217 10.30 3.35 -4.52
CA TYR A 217 8.91 3.28 -4.12
C TYR A 217 8.65 4.05 -2.83
N VAL A 218 9.49 3.85 -1.80
CA VAL A 218 9.35 4.55 -0.52
C VAL A 218 9.51 6.06 -0.72
N VAL A 219 10.48 6.53 -1.53
CA VAL A 219 10.65 7.95 -1.85
C VAL A 219 9.42 8.53 -2.58
N ILE A 220 8.91 7.83 -3.59
CA ILE A 220 7.74 8.27 -4.35
C ILE A 220 6.50 8.33 -3.46
N TYR A 221 6.26 7.29 -2.66
CA TYR A 221 5.10 7.24 -1.78
C TYR A 221 5.13 8.34 -0.73
N THR A 222 6.28 8.51 -0.05
CA THR A 222 6.44 9.54 0.98
C THR A 222 6.36 10.95 0.41
N SER A 223 6.90 11.22 -0.77
CA SER A 223 6.77 12.53 -1.42
C SER A 223 5.32 12.89 -1.77
N GLY A 224 4.52 11.92 -2.23
CA GLY A 224 3.07 12.10 -2.39
C GLY A 224 2.38 12.38 -1.06
N ARG A 225 2.76 11.62 -0.02
CA ARG A 225 2.20 11.76 1.32
C ARG A 225 2.43 13.15 1.91
N LEU A 226 3.58 13.78 1.66
CA LEU A 226 3.90 15.11 2.21
C LEU A 226 2.87 16.16 1.87
N TRP A 227 2.47 16.29 0.61
CA TRP A 227 1.55 17.35 0.20
C TRP A 227 0.08 16.94 0.36
N ILE A 228 -0.25 15.67 0.14
CA ILE A 228 -1.64 15.19 0.28
C ILE A 228 -2.07 15.21 1.75
N GLU A 229 -1.17 14.85 2.68
CA GLU A 229 -1.49 14.89 4.10
C GLU A 229 -1.72 16.31 4.61
N MET A 230 -1.11 17.32 3.99
CA MET A 230 -1.37 18.73 4.31
C MET A 230 -2.72 19.22 3.79
N LEU A 231 -3.33 18.54 2.81
CA LEU A 231 -4.68 18.84 2.34
C LEU A 231 -5.75 18.23 3.23
N ARG A 232 -5.43 17.16 3.96
CA ARG A 232 -6.38 16.40 4.78
C ARG A 232 -6.87 17.20 5.98
N ILE A 233 -8.13 16.99 6.33
CA ILE A 233 -8.81 17.68 7.44
C ILE A 233 -9.25 16.75 8.57
N ASP A 234 -9.11 15.43 8.41
CA ASP A 234 -9.46 14.48 9.46
C ASP A 234 -8.57 14.64 10.70
N PRO A 235 -9.06 14.33 11.91
CA PRO A 235 -8.28 14.44 13.13
C PRO A 235 -7.00 13.60 13.07
N ALA A 236 -5.86 14.23 13.36
CA ALA A 236 -4.57 13.56 13.44
C ALA A 236 -3.75 14.14 14.59
N HIS A 237 -2.87 13.32 15.16
CA HIS A 237 -1.91 13.82 16.13
C HIS A 237 -0.90 14.74 15.42
N GLU A 238 -0.71 15.91 16.00
CA GLU A 238 0.23 16.91 15.50
C GLU A 238 1.42 17.04 16.43
N PHE A 239 2.58 17.27 15.84
CA PHE A 239 3.83 17.57 16.52
C PHE A 239 4.48 18.74 15.81
N LEU A 240 4.82 19.80 16.55
CA LEU A 240 5.39 21.04 16.01
C LEU A 240 4.56 21.65 14.85
N GLY A 241 3.23 21.61 14.95
CA GLY A 241 2.31 22.18 13.96
C GLY A 241 2.17 21.39 12.65
N LEU A 242 2.71 20.17 12.60
CA LEU A 242 2.53 19.24 11.48
C LEU A 242 2.00 17.90 11.96
N ARG A 243 1.16 17.25 11.13
CA ARG A 243 0.66 15.90 11.37
C ARG A 243 1.84 14.91 11.49
N ILE A 244 1.78 13.95 12.41
CA ILE A 244 2.85 12.94 12.60
C ILE A 244 3.19 12.22 11.29
N ASN A 245 2.20 11.96 10.44
CA ASN A 245 2.41 11.32 9.14
C ASN A 245 3.32 12.12 8.20
N VAL A 246 3.34 13.45 8.32
CA VAL A 246 4.26 14.32 7.56
C VAL A 246 5.69 14.09 8.04
N TRP A 247 5.93 14.14 9.36
CA TRP A 247 7.24 13.84 9.94
C TRP A 247 7.75 12.46 9.55
N THR A 248 6.90 11.44 9.66
CA THR A 248 7.26 10.08 9.27
C THR A 248 7.63 10.01 7.79
N SER A 249 6.89 10.72 6.93
CA SER A 249 7.19 10.77 5.49
C SER A 249 8.53 11.45 5.20
N ILE A 250 8.87 12.54 5.91
CA ILE A 250 10.18 13.20 5.78
C ILE A 250 11.31 12.25 6.17
N ILE A 251 11.24 11.65 7.37
CA ILE A 251 12.31 10.82 7.91
C ILE A 251 12.52 9.56 7.05
N VAL A 252 11.42 8.85 6.76
CA VAL A 252 11.46 7.61 5.98
C VAL A 252 11.86 7.89 4.53
N GLY A 253 11.35 8.98 3.93
CA GLY A 253 11.67 9.38 2.57
C GLY A 253 13.15 9.76 2.40
N LEU A 254 13.71 10.57 3.31
CA LEU A 254 15.12 10.93 3.29
C LEU A 254 16.03 9.71 3.53
N GLY A 255 15.67 8.84 4.48
CA GLY A 255 16.39 7.59 4.73
C GLY A 255 16.42 6.69 3.50
N ALA A 256 15.28 6.53 2.83
CA ALA A 256 15.18 5.74 1.60
C ALA A 256 15.97 6.37 0.44
N LEU A 257 15.98 7.70 0.31
CA LEU A 257 16.76 8.40 -0.71
C LEU A 257 18.27 8.21 -0.50
N VAL A 258 18.75 8.38 0.74
CA VAL A 258 20.16 8.14 1.08
C VAL A 258 20.54 6.69 0.81
N ALA A 259 19.70 5.74 1.25
CA ALA A 259 19.93 4.32 0.98
C ALA A 259 19.94 4.01 -0.53
N PHE A 260 19.04 4.60 -1.32
CA PHE A 260 19.01 4.42 -2.77
C PHE A 260 20.32 4.88 -3.43
N ILE A 261 20.84 6.04 -3.02
CA ILE A 261 22.11 6.59 -3.52
C ILE A 261 23.29 5.70 -3.11
N VAL A 262 23.36 5.29 -1.84
CA VAL A 262 24.45 4.46 -1.31
C VAL A 262 24.46 3.08 -1.98
N VAL A 263 23.32 2.40 -2.07
CA VAL A 263 23.20 1.10 -2.74
C VAL A 263 23.52 1.24 -4.23
N GLY A 264 23.03 2.29 -4.89
CA GLY A 264 23.32 2.53 -6.31
C GLY A 264 24.80 2.77 -6.61
N ARG A 265 25.55 3.37 -5.68
CA ARG A 265 27.00 3.54 -5.79
C ARG A 265 27.79 2.25 -5.53
N ARG A 266 27.32 1.39 -4.62
CA ARG A 266 27.98 0.11 -4.28
C ARG A 266 27.68 -1.00 -5.27
N HIS A 267 26.46 -1.02 -5.81
CA HIS A 267 25.94 -2.07 -6.67
C HIS A 267 25.26 -1.45 -7.90
N PRO A 268 26.02 -1.02 -8.91
CA PRO A 268 25.45 -0.57 -10.18
C PRO A 268 24.83 -1.75 -10.94
N GLY A 269 23.62 -1.57 -11.46
CA GLY A 269 22.91 -2.57 -12.27
C GLY A 269 21.99 -3.52 -11.48
N ARG A 270 21.71 -4.66 -12.11
CA ARG A 270 20.76 -5.70 -11.68
C ARG A 270 21.41 -6.67 -10.69
N ASP A 271 20.60 -7.35 -9.88
CA ASP A 271 21.06 -8.43 -9.00
C ASP A 271 21.77 -9.53 -9.80
N THR A 272 22.90 -10.03 -9.30
CA THR A 272 23.65 -11.14 -9.93
C THR A 272 23.02 -12.51 -9.70
N THR A 273 22.24 -12.65 -8.63
CA THR A 273 21.49 -13.86 -8.31
C THR A 273 20.21 -13.51 -7.57
N LEU A 274 19.15 -14.25 -7.86
CA LEU A 274 17.89 -14.19 -7.13
C LEU A 274 17.88 -15.10 -5.90
N LEU A 275 18.78 -16.08 -5.85
CA LEU A 275 18.80 -17.13 -4.84
C LEU A 275 19.70 -16.76 -3.65
N LEU A 276 19.38 -17.30 -2.48
CA LEU A 276 20.17 -17.14 -1.25
C LEU A 276 21.44 -17.99 -1.28
N ALA A 277 21.35 -19.20 -1.82
CA ALA A 277 22.49 -20.07 -2.12
C ALA A 277 22.73 -20.08 -3.64
N PRO A 278 23.98 -20.14 -4.12
CA PRO A 278 24.24 -20.42 -5.52
C PRO A 278 23.67 -21.80 -5.90
N PRO A 279 23.18 -21.99 -7.13
CA PRO A 279 22.81 -23.32 -7.63
C PRO A 279 23.95 -24.30 -7.40
N THR A 280 23.63 -25.50 -6.96
CA THR A 280 24.61 -26.59 -6.90
C THR A 280 24.75 -27.21 -8.29
N ALA A 281 25.86 -27.88 -8.58
CA ALA A 281 26.08 -28.53 -9.88
C ALA A 281 24.99 -29.56 -10.24
N GLN A 282 24.25 -30.10 -9.26
CA GLN A 282 23.10 -30.98 -9.49
C GLN A 282 21.87 -30.22 -10.00
N ASP A 283 21.65 -28.99 -9.53
CA ASP A 283 20.52 -28.15 -9.98
C ASP A 283 20.71 -27.72 -11.44
N ASP A 284 21.96 -27.47 -11.86
CA ASP A 284 22.30 -27.11 -13.24
C ASP A 284 22.04 -28.27 -14.23
N GLU A 285 22.27 -29.53 -13.82
CA GLU A 285 21.95 -30.71 -14.63
C GLU A 285 20.43 -30.94 -14.78
N GLU A 286 19.65 -30.68 -13.72
CA GLU A 286 18.20 -30.81 -13.74
C GLU A 286 17.54 -29.71 -14.60
N ILE A 287 18.00 -28.46 -14.48
CA ILE A 287 17.55 -27.35 -15.35
C ILE A 287 17.91 -27.61 -16.82
N ALA A 288 19.10 -28.15 -17.09
CA ALA A 288 19.54 -28.49 -18.44
C ALA A 288 18.71 -29.63 -19.06
N THR A 289 18.24 -30.58 -18.25
CA THR A 289 17.39 -31.68 -18.74
C THR A 289 15.94 -31.26 -18.97
N ASP A 290 15.41 -30.34 -18.15
CA ASP A 290 14.03 -29.84 -18.30
C ASP A 290 13.91 -28.83 -19.46
N SER A 291 14.96 -28.07 -19.76
CA SER A 291 15.02 -27.19 -20.94
C SER A 291 15.29 -27.90 -22.28
N ALA A 292 15.66 -29.18 -22.23
CA ALA A 292 15.86 -30.03 -23.42
C ALA A 292 14.61 -30.85 -23.82
N ARG A 293 13.52 -30.73 -23.05
CA ARG A 293 12.21 -31.38 -23.33
C ARG A 293 11.22 -30.39 -23.91
#